data_AF-R7FTM1-F1
#
_entry.id   AF-R7FTM1-F1
#
_cell.length_a   1.000
_cell.length_b   1.000
_cell.length_c   1.000
_cell.angle_alpha   90.00
_cell.angle_beta   90.00
_cell.angle_gamma   90.00
#
_symmetry.space_group_name_H-M   'P 1'
#
loop_
_entity.id
_entity.type
_entity.pdbx_description
1 polymer ?
#
loop_
_entity_poly.entity_id
_entity_poly.type
_entity_poly.pdbx_seq_one_letter_code
_entity_poly.pdbx_strand_id
1 'polypeptide(L)'
;MYIFIKIFLSFCIFYGIYIIVTAVISSHAGKELKRRGCNCDDKEISIYADSENVEYCIRAAIAESVFKVKKITVNVPSSSPERERTAEIAERFRRKYKNIKINYN
;
A
#
# COMPACT_ATOMS: atom_id res chain seq x y z
N MET A 1 -28.12 -5.84 31.04
CA MET A 1 -28.38 -5.26 29.70
C MET A 1 -27.63 -3.95 29.45
N TYR A 2 -27.74 -2.93 30.32
CA TYR A 2 -27.08 -1.62 30.13
C TYR A 2 -25.55 -1.63 30.04
N ILE A 3 -24.87 -2.53 30.76
CA ILE A 3 -23.41 -2.66 30.72
C ILE A 3 -22.92 -3.15 29.35
N PHE A 4 -23.60 -4.12 28.75
CA PHE A 4 -23.28 -4.62 27.41
C PHE A 4 -23.46 -3.55 26.34
N ILE A 5 -24.50 -2.70 26.46
CA ILE A 5 -24.74 -1.58 25.53
C ILE A 5 -23.60 -0.55 25.63
N LYS A 6 -23.14 -0.21 26.85
CA LYS A 6 -22.01 0.71 27.03
C LYS A 6 -20.69 0.17 26.47
N ILE A 7 -20.42 -1.12 26.66
CA ILE A 7 -19.23 -1.79 26.11
C ILE A 7 -19.30 -1.80 24.57
N PHE A 8 -20.47 -2.12 24.00
CA PHE A 8 -20.67 -2.13 22.57
C PHE A 8 -20.53 -0.72 21.96
N LEU A 9 -21.11 0.29 22.59
CA LEU A 9 -21.00 1.69 22.15
C LEU A 9 -19.55 2.17 22.19
N SER A 10 -18.82 1.84 23.27
CA SER A 10 -17.39 2.14 23.39
C SER A 10 -16.60 1.47 22.25
N PHE A 11 -16.85 0.18 22.01
CA PHE A 11 -16.22 -0.57 20.92
C PHE A 11 -16.49 0.04 19.53
N CYS A 12 -17.72 0.48 19.27
CA CYS A 12 -18.08 1.18 18.04
C CYS A 12 -17.33 2.50 17.87
N ILE A 13 -17.15 3.28 18.95
CA ILE A 13 -16.40 4.55 18.90
C ILE A 13 -14.93 4.29 18.59
N PHE A 14 -14.30 3.32 19.27
CA PHE A 14 -12.91 2.94 18.97
C PHE A 14 -12.75 2.45 17.54
N TYR A 15 -13.71 1.66 17.04
CA TYR A 15 -13.70 1.18 15.66
C TYR A 15 -13.88 2.32 14.65
N GLY A 16 -14.76 3.28 14.93
CA GLY A 16 -14.94 4.48 14.12
C GLY A 16 -13.66 5.32 14.04
N ILE A 17 -12.99 5.56 15.16
CA ILE A 17 -11.70 6.28 15.20
C ILE A 17 -10.64 5.50 14.40
N TYR A 18 -10.58 4.18 14.56
CA TYR A 18 -9.66 3.33 13.82
C TYR A 18 -9.85 3.46 12.30
N ILE A 19 -11.10 3.44 11.81
CA ILE A 19 -11.41 3.64 10.39
C ILE A 19 -10.97 5.03 9.91
N ILE A 20 -11.22 6.07 10.70
CA ILE A 20 -10.85 7.45 10.34
C ILE A 20 -9.32 7.57 10.23
N VAL A 21 -8.58 7.08 11.22
CA VAL A 21 -7.10 7.12 11.22
C VAL A 21 -6.53 6.37 10.03
N THR A 22 -7.04 5.17 9.76
CA THR A 22 -6.58 4.33 8.64
C THR A 22 -6.93 4.95 7.28
N ALA A 23 -8.08 5.60 7.14
CA ALA A 23 -8.44 6.35 5.94
C ALA A 23 -7.52 7.57 5.71
N VAL A 24 -7.15 8.29 6.77
CA VAL A 24 -6.20 9.41 6.68
C VAL A 24 -4.82 8.93 6.23
N ILE A 25 -4.33 7.82 6.81
CA ILE A 25 -3.05 7.21 6.41
C ILE A 25 -3.07 6.79 4.94
N SER A 26 -4.15 6.15 4.48
CA SER A 26 -4.32 5.76 3.08
C SER A 26 -4.30 6.97 2.13
N SER A 27 -4.98 8.06 2.50
CA SER A 27 -4.98 9.30 1.74
C SER A 27 -3.59 9.96 1.69
N HIS A 28 -2.85 9.93 2.80
CA HIS A 28 -1.48 10.45 2.85
C HIS A 28 -0.53 9.62 1.98
N ALA A 29 -0.60 8.29 2.09
CA ALA A 29 0.19 7.36 1.30
C ALA A 29 -0.03 7.56 -0.22
N GLY A 30 -1.28 7.73 -0.65
CA GLY A 30 -1.58 8.00 -2.06
C GLY A 30 -1.05 9.34 -2.57
N LYS A 31 -1.04 10.39 -1.73
CA LYS A 31 -0.40 11.68 -2.08
C LYS A 31 1.11 11.53 -2.19
N GLU A 32 1.73 10.75 -1.32
CA GLU A 32 3.17 10.56 -1.28
C GLU A 32 3.67 9.71 -2.46
N LEU A 33 2.91 8.69 -2.85
CA LEU A 33 3.17 7.91 -4.07
C LEU A 33 3.15 8.80 -5.32
N LYS A 34 2.14 9.67 -5.46
CA LYS A 34 2.07 10.65 -6.56
C LYS A 34 3.25 11.60 -6.56
N ARG A 35 3.72 12.05 -5.38
CA ARG A 35 4.90 12.92 -5.25
C ARG A 35 6.20 12.23 -5.66
N ARG A 36 6.32 10.92 -5.42
CA ARG A 36 7.48 10.12 -5.80
C ARG A 36 7.45 9.65 -7.27
N GLY A 37 6.52 10.16 -8.08
CA GLY A 37 6.40 9.78 -9.49
C GLY A 37 5.77 8.40 -9.72
N CYS A 38 5.15 7.79 -8.71
CA CYS A 38 4.34 6.59 -8.92
C CYS A 38 3.03 6.98 -9.62
N ASN A 39 2.63 6.22 -10.63
CA ASN A 39 1.34 6.44 -11.28
C ASN A 39 0.24 5.75 -10.47
N CYS A 40 -0.61 6.53 -9.79
CA CYS A 40 -1.75 6.04 -9.04
C CYS A 40 -3.04 6.32 -9.82
N ASP A 41 -3.45 5.36 -10.64
CA ASP A 41 -4.77 5.33 -11.27
C ASP A 41 -5.84 4.84 -10.29
N ASP A 42 -7.11 4.96 -10.67
CA ASP A 42 -8.24 4.54 -9.84
C ASP A 42 -8.27 3.02 -9.60
N LYS A 43 -7.68 2.23 -10.50
CA LYS A 43 -7.67 0.75 -10.43
C LYS A 43 -6.28 0.16 -10.15
N GLU A 44 -5.21 0.91 -10.38
CA GLU A 44 -3.84 0.39 -10.36
C GLU A 44 -2.84 1.43 -9.84
N ILE A 45 -1.87 0.96 -9.05
CA ILE A 45 -0.72 1.74 -8.57
C ILE A 45 0.52 1.16 -9.23
N SER A 46 1.10 1.90 -10.17
CA SER A 46 2.37 1.55 -10.82
C SER A 46 3.54 2.20 -10.10
N ILE A 47 4.41 1.39 -9.53
CA ILE A 47 5.61 1.82 -8.81
C ILE A 47 6.80 1.73 -9.75
N TYR A 48 7.50 2.85 -9.92
CA TYR A 48 8.78 2.96 -10.63
C TYR A 48 9.77 3.52 -9.61
N ALA A 49 10.42 2.65 -8.83
CA ALA A 49 11.31 3.06 -7.74
C ALA A 49 12.53 2.14 -7.68
N ASP A 50 13.67 2.75 -7.34
CA ASP A 50 14.96 2.07 -7.14
C ASP A 50 14.95 1.20 -5.86
N SER A 51 15.96 0.36 -5.67
CA SER A 51 15.98 -0.63 -4.60
C SER A 51 15.91 -0.03 -3.19
N GLU A 52 16.39 1.20 -3.01
CA GLU A 52 16.33 1.92 -1.74
C GLU A 52 14.91 2.40 -1.40
N ASN A 53 14.11 2.73 -2.41
CA ASN A 53 12.80 3.35 -2.25
C ASN A 53 11.62 2.42 -2.55
N VAL A 54 11.87 1.28 -3.21
CA VAL A 54 10.83 0.32 -3.63
C VAL A 54 10.07 -0.26 -2.44
N GLU A 55 10.74 -0.56 -1.33
CA GLU A 55 10.08 -1.09 -0.13
C GLU A 55 9.09 -0.08 0.45
N TYR A 56 9.51 1.18 0.57
CA TYR A 56 8.65 2.25 1.07
C TYR A 56 7.43 2.43 0.15
N CYS A 57 7.65 2.47 -1.18
CA CYS A 57 6.58 2.63 -2.16
C CYS A 57 5.59 1.46 -2.12
N ILE A 58 6.07 0.22 -1.98
CA ILE A 58 5.19 -0.96 -1.84
C ILE A 58 4.35 -0.85 -0.57
N ARG A 59 4.96 -0.47 0.58
CA ARG A 59 4.23 -0.29 1.85
C ARG A 59 3.17 0.80 1.75
N ALA A 60 3.50 1.94 1.14
CA ALA A 60 2.55 3.02 0.89
C ALA A 60 1.42 2.58 -0.05
N ALA A 61 1.74 1.83 -1.11
CA ALA A 61 0.75 1.32 -2.05
C ALA A 61 -0.19 0.29 -1.41
N ILE A 62 0.33 -0.56 -0.53
CA ILE A 62 -0.49 -1.47 0.27
C ILE A 62 -1.46 -0.66 1.13
N ALA A 63 -0.96 0.33 1.88
CA ALA A 63 -1.80 1.20 2.73
C ALA A 63 -2.87 1.96 1.93
N GLU A 64 -2.55 2.44 0.72
CA GLU A 64 -3.54 3.05 -0.17
C GLU A 64 -4.58 2.01 -0.64
N SER A 65 -4.13 0.81 -1.04
CA SER A 65 -4.99 -0.25 -1.59
C SER A 65 -5.99 -0.85 -0.60
N VAL A 66 -5.75 -0.77 0.71
CA VAL A 66 -6.66 -1.28 1.76
C VAL A 66 -8.05 -0.63 1.65
N PHE A 67 -8.13 0.66 1.30
CA PHE A 67 -9.41 1.38 1.20
C PHE A 67 -9.98 1.48 -0.21
N LYS A 68 -9.15 1.30 -1.24
CA LYS A 68 -9.53 1.57 -2.64
C LYS A 68 -9.47 0.35 -3.57
N VAL A 69 -9.18 -0.85 -3.06
CA VAL A 69 -9.07 -2.12 -3.83
C VAL A 69 -8.30 -1.90 -5.14
N LYS A 70 -7.06 -1.43 -5.03
CA LYS A 70 -6.18 -1.19 -6.19
C LYS A 70 -5.23 -2.36 -6.41
N LYS A 71 -4.96 -2.68 -7.68
CA LYS A 71 -3.84 -3.55 -8.06
C LYS A 71 -2.54 -2.77 -7.88
N ILE A 72 -1.49 -3.43 -7.41
CA ILE A 72 -0.17 -2.81 -7.23
C ILE A 72 0.76 -3.46 -8.24
N THR A 73 1.32 -2.69 -9.16
CA THR A 73 2.28 -3.16 -10.16
C THR A 73 3.63 -2.54 -9.87
N VAL A 74 4.62 -3.38 -9.58
CA VAL A 74 6.01 -2.95 -9.36
C VAL A 74 6.77 -3.16 -10.66
N ASN A 75 7.25 -2.07 -11.26
CA ASN A 75 8.05 -2.12 -12.47
C ASN A 75 9.53 -2.17 -12.09
N VAL A 76 10.17 -3.30 -12.42
CA VAL A 76 11.59 -3.52 -12.16
C VAL A 76 12.36 -3.15 -13.43
N PRO A 77 13.28 -2.17 -13.38
CA PRO A 77 14.08 -1.76 -14.54
C PRO A 77 15.05 -2.88 -14.96
N SER A 78 15.06 -3.23 -16.25
CA SER A 78 15.89 -4.30 -16.83
C SER A 78 17.39 -4.01 -16.83
N SER A 79 17.80 -2.74 -16.86
CA SER A 79 19.19 -2.30 -17.08
C SER A 79 19.92 -1.79 -15.84
N SER A 80 19.30 -1.82 -14.66
CA SER A 80 19.92 -1.33 -13.42
C SER A 80 20.64 -2.48 -12.68
N PRO A 81 21.85 -2.25 -12.11
CA PRO A 81 22.48 -3.21 -11.20
C PRO A 81 21.62 -3.49 -9.95
N GLU A 82 20.62 -2.65 -9.69
CA GLU A 82 19.66 -2.81 -8.60
C GLU A 82 18.45 -3.68 -8.94
N ARG A 83 18.38 -4.21 -10.17
CA ARG A 83 17.28 -5.05 -10.66
C ARG A 83 17.03 -6.25 -9.74
N GLU A 84 18.08 -6.98 -9.39
CA GLU A 84 17.95 -8.18 -8.55
C GLU A 84 17.44 -7.83 -7.15
N ARG A 85 17.99 -6.77 -6.53
CA ARG A 85 17.54 -6.30 -5.21
C ARG A 85 16.09 -5.82 -5.23
N THR A 86 15.72 -5.03 -6.23
CA THR A 86 14.36 -4.51 -6.40
C THR A 86 13.36 -5.65 -6.62
N ALA A 87 13.73 -6.64 -7.44
CA ALA A 87 12.93 -7.84 -7.68
C ALA A 87 12.79 -8.71 -6.43
N GLU A 88 13.86 -8.89 -5.65
CA GLU A 88 13.85 -9.66 -4.39
C GLU A 88 12.91 -9.02 -3.37
N ILE A 89 13.00 -7.70 -3.19
CA ILE A 89 12.11 -6.94 -2.29
C ILE A 89 10.66 -7.10 -2.77
N ALA A 90 10.39 -6.88 -4.06
CA ALA A 90 9.05 -7.00 -4.61
C ALA A 90 8.46 -8.41 -4.47
N GLU A 91 9.25 -9.46 -4.72
CA GLU A 91 8.85 -10.86 -4.53
C GLU A 91 8.51 -11.17 -3.07
N ARG A 92 9.28 -10.62 -2.12
CA ARG A 92 8.99 -10.77 -0.69
C ARG A 92 7.60 -10.26 -0.33
N PHE A 93 7.21 -9.11 -0.87
CA PHE A 93 5.87 -8.55 -0.66
C PHE A 93 4.79 -9.31 -1.45
N ARG A 94 5.08 -9.74 -2.68
CA ARG A 94 4.15 -10.53 -3.51
C ARG A 94 3.71 -11.83 -2.84
N ARG A 95 4.61 -12.51 -2.13
CA ARG A 95 4.27 -13.71 -1.34
C ARG A 95 3.27 -13.43 -0.22
N LYS A 96 3.27 -12.21 0.32
CA LYS A 96 2.41 -11.79 1.43
C LYS A 96 1.09 -11.15 0.96
N TYR A 97 1.09 -10.49 -0.20
CA TYR A 97 -0.04 -9.72 -0.71
C TYR A 97 -0.41 -10.14 -2.15
N LYS A 98 -1.59 -10.75 -2.33
CA LYS A 98 -2.06 -11.29 -3.62
C LYS A 98 -2.36 -10.23 -4.69
N ASN A 99 -2.48 -8.96 -4.31
CA ASN A 99 -2.77 -7.85 -5.23
C ASN A 99 -1.52 -7.20 -5.83
N ILE A 100 -0.33 -7.77 -5.61
CA ILE A 100 0.94 -7.30 -6.17
C ILE A 100 1.30 -8.09 -7.42
N LYS A 101 1.55 -7.37 -8.52
CA LYS A 101 2.11 -7.88 -9.77
C LYS A 101 3.50 -7.27 -9.96
N ILE A 102 4.45 -8.08 -10.42
CA ILE A 102 5.80 -7.62 -10.75
C ILE A 102 5.90 -7.62 -12.27
N ASN A 103 6.31 -6.49 -12.83
CA ASN A 103 6.56 -6.33 -14.25
C ASN A 103 8.06 -6.11 -14.47
N TYR A 104 8.66 -6.97 -15.28
CA TYR A 104 10.06 -6.83 -15.66
C TYR A 104 10.07 -6.08 -16.99
N ASN A 105 10.48 -4.81 -16.93
CA ASN A 105 10.45 -3.90 -18.08
C ASN A 105 11.85 -3.76 -18.68
#